data_AF-A0A7X7KMA5-F1
#
_entry.id   AF-A0A7X7KMA5-F1
#
_cell.length_a   1.000
_cell.length_b   1.000
_cell.length_c   1.000
_cell.angle_alpha   90.00
_cell.angle_beta   90.00
_cell.angle_gamma   90.00
#
_symmetry.space_group_name_H-M   'P 1'
#
loop_
_entity.id
_entity.type
_entity.pdbx_description
1 polymer ?
#
loop_
_entity_poly.entity_id
_entity_poly.type
_entity_poly.pdbx_seq_one_letter_code
_entity_poly.pdbx_strand_id
1 'polypeptide(L)'
;PTSPHYEPVLNIVEQTCNRRLEAGEAACFQNLFHAGRGEDRHAVELRRLDDHCALIRTGDQIELFGASVSGLSRRFGDLEFAGRLVLIGADRRLLHDATASLAGRALAAGTDHDAALAKALAAAWEAAAPGTAAAAGPSWPGPVLSPRWTMDLTARPLAVTAFAPPQGGRIVIGHEDGLVRRLDLAGAADGEFRTDGPVQALLGCDLDGQPGEELLVGSDDERLYARGHDLAEIWTYRVPFLRDEQPWLWWTLGKAKVRRLHAADLDGDGRPEILAGCGNMRLHCIDTAGKELWRFRTDHGICTTLTSADVFGEGRTRLLAGNGLTSSAGSCWVLDERGKTLQRYYNGSWCTALPAIAVGDLDGDGKQTVFCGNNRGDVRAYAAVTTPVQPLWIRNMTRPIRSLTVLPRPGGAVLAVGSDSGTLCAFDESGALAWRLPLSSAITHTALLRRGDGVLLAAGCKDGRVFLVTPSGEMAGQAARPGRLQDLAVVRNAADGTRSDAVVVVSADPNEVWMLAAP
;
A
#
# COMPACT_ATOMS: atom_id res chain seq x y z
N PRO A 1 13.74 -17.16 -13.51
CA PRO A 1 12.73 -16.81 -14.55
C PRO A 1 13.00 -15.42 -15.14
N THR A 2 13.75 -15.36 -16.23
CA THR A 2 14.16 -14.13 -16.93
C THR A 2 13.30 -13.90 -18.17
N SER A 3 12.01 -13.64 -17.96
CA SER A 3 11.16 -13.09 -19.02
C SER A 3 10.92 -11.60 -18.74
N PRO A 4 11.16 -10.69 -19.70
CA PRO A 4 10.79 -9.28 -19.58
C PRO A 4 9.27 -9.07 -19.49
N HIS A 5 8.47 -10.13 -19.62
CA HIS A 5 7.01 -10.15 -19.43
C HIS A 5 6.57 -10.82 -18.12
N TYR A 6 7.50 -11.09 -17.18
CA TYR A 6 7.17 -11.60 -15.84
C TYR A 6 6.66 -10.46 -14.94
N GLU A 7 5.69 -9.68 -15.43
CA GLU A 7 4.66 -9.23 -14.50
C GLU A 7 3.86 -10.48 -14.13
N PRO A 8 3.45 -10.67 -12.87
CA PRO A 8 2.37 -11.60 -12.64
C PRO A 8 1.18 -11.06 -13.45
N VAL A 9 0.86 -11.68 -14.60
CA VAL A 9 -0.43 -11.52 -15.30
C VAL A 9 -1.50 -12.18 -14.45
N LEU A 10 -1.57 -11.79 -13.19
CA LEU A 10 -2.62 -12.08 -12.26
C LEU A 10 -3.29 -10.73 -12.01
N ASN A 11 -4.23 -10.38 -12.89
CA ASN A 11 -5.15 -9.30 -12.61
C ASN A 11 -6.05 -9.74 -11.46
N ILE A 12 -5.66 -9.41 -10.23
CA ILE A 12 -6.48 -9.66 -9.05
C ILE A 12 -7.56 -8.59 -9.02
N VAL A 13 -8.80 -8.98 -9.32
CA VAL A 13 -9.97 -8.16 -9.04
C VAL A 13 -10.35 -8.37 -7.58
N GLU A 14 -10.37 -7.28 -6.82
CA GLU A 14 -10.69 -7.28 -5.40
C GLU A 14 -11.97 -6.48 -5.20
N GLN A 15 -12.98 -7.11 -4.62
CA GLN A 15 -14.20 -6.45 -4.16
C GLN A 15 -14.31 -6.64 -2.65
N THR A 16 -14.62 -5.55 -1.95
CA THR A 16 -14.81 -5.57 -0.50
C THR A 16 -16.22 -5.07 -0.20
N CYS A 17 -16.95 -5.78 0.65
CA CYS A 17 -18.21 -5.33 1.22
C CYS A 17 -18.11 -5.45 2.74
N ASN A 18 -18.46 -4.40 3.46
CA ASN A 18 -18.56 -4.44 4.92
C ASN A 18 -20.02 -4.22 5.32
N ARG A 19 -20.71 -5.33 5.62
CA ARG A 19 -22.11 -5.35 6.02
C ARG A 19 -22.33 -6.48 7.02
N ARG A 20 -23.11 -6.20 8.06
CA ARG A 20 -23.68 -7.26 8.90
C ARG A 20 -24.85 -7.87 8.14
N LEU A 21 -24.75 -9.16 7.82
CA LEU A 21 -25.83 -9.91 7.19
C LEU A 21 -26.74 -10.51 8.26
N GLU A 22 -28.04 -10.35 8.09
CA GLU A 22 -29.04 -11.05 8.89
C GLU A 22 -29.27 -12.47 8.35
N ALA A 23 -29.91 -13.34 9.16
CA ALA A 23 -30.20 -14.70 8.73
C ALA A 23 -31.07 -14.70 7.46
N GLY A 24 -30.56 -15.36 6.40
CA GLY A 24 -31.23 -15.43 5.09
C GLY A 24 -30.81 -14.35 4.09
N GLU A 25 -30.02 -13.36 4.49
CA GLU A 25 -29.43 -12.41 3.56
C GLU A 25 -28.19 -13.00 2.86
N ALA A 26 -27.95 -12.56 1.62
CA ALA A 26 -26.75 -12.92 0.86
C ALA A 26 -26.11 -11.66 0.27
N ALA A 27 -24.78 -11.57 0.37
CA ALA A 27 -24.01 -10.60 -0.39
C ALA A 27 -23.66 -11.18 -1.76
N CYS A 28 -23.80 -10.38 -2.82
CA CYS A 28 -23.43 -10.78 -4.16
C CYS A 28 -22.35 -9.84 -4.72
N PHE A 29 -21.34 -10.46 -5.33
CA PHE A 29 -20.18 -9.82 -5.95
C PHE A 29 -20.25 -10.10 -7.44
N GLN A 30 -20.37 -9.04 -8.23
CA GLN A 30 -20.50 -9.14 -9.68
C GLN A 30 -19.23 -8.61 -10.32
N ASN A 31 -18.57 -9.46 -11.11
CA ASN A 31 -17.35 -9.13 -11.81
C ASN A 31 -17.52 -9.46 -13.29
N LEU A 32 -17.22 -8.49 -14.15
CA LEU A 32 -17.23 -8.66 -15.59
C LEU A 32 -15.79 -8.66 -16.08
N PHE A 33 -15.36 -9.80 -16.61
CA PHE A 33 -14.04 -9.97 -17.21
C PHE A 33 -14.18 -9.94 -18.72
N HIS A 34 -13.50 -9.00 -19.37
CA HIS A 34 -13.45 -8.91 -20.83
C HIS A 34 -12.00 -9.04 -21.30
N ALA A 35 -11.77 -9.87 -22.33
CA ALA A 35 -10.47 -10.03 -22.97
C ALA A 35 -10.56 -9.53 -24.42
N GLY A 36 -9.76 -8.52 -24.75
CA GLY A 36 -9.66 -7.94 -26.10
C GLY A 36 -8.24 -8.02 -26.66
N ARG A 37 -8.08 -7.85 -27.99
CA ARG A 37 -6.78 -7.74 -28.68
C ARG A 37 -6.76 -6.50 -29.57
N GLY A 38 -5.66 -5.76 -29.59
CA GLY A 38 -5.46 -4.63 -30.52
C GLY A 38 -6.38 -3.44 -30.26
N GLU A 39 -6.82 -2.77 -31.33
CA GLU A 39 -7.74 -1.62 -31.31
C GLU A 39 -9.21 -2.01 -31.06
N ASP A 40 -9.55 -3.31 -30.99
CA ASP A 40 -10.86 -3.85 -30.56
C ASP A 40 -11.07 -3.75 -29.04
N ARG A 41 -10.60 -2.65 -28.43
CA ARG A 41 -11.04 -2.22 -27.10
C ARG A 41 -12.48 -1.73 -27.19
N HIS A 42 -13.43 -2.59 -27.57
CA HIS A 42 -14.81 -2.26 -27.37
C HIS A 42 -15.00 -1.96 -25.88
N ALA A 43 -15.49 -0.76 -25.59
CA ALA A 43 -15.77 -0.30 -24.24
C ALA A 43 -16.89 -1.16 -23.67
N VAL A 44 -16.53 -2.30 -23.09
CA VAL A 44 -17.46 -3.06 -22.26
C VAL A 44 -17.71 -2.20 -21.03
N GLU A 45 -18.92 -1.72 -20.90
CA GLU A 45 -19.35 -0.91 -19.77
C GLU A 45 -20.29 -1.72 -18.89
N LEU A 46 -20.15 -1.56 -17.58
CA LEU A 46 -21.05 -2.16 -16.62
C LEU A 46 -21.68 -1.05 -15.77
N ARG A 47 -23.01 -1.05 -15.68
CA ARG A 47 -23.77 -0.21 -14.76
C ARG A 47 -24.42 -1.10 -13.71
N ARG A 48 -23.95 -0.99 -12.47
CA ARG A 48 -24.52 -1.74 -11.34
C ARG A 48 -25.86 -1.12 -10.96
N LEU A 49 -26.91 -1.94 -10.91
CA LEU A 49 -28.25 -1.52 -10.53
C LEU A 49 -28.47 -1.74 -9.03
N ASP A 50 -28.02 -2.89 -8.51
CA ASP A 50 -27.98 -3.21 -7.08
C ASP A 50 -26.96 -4.33 -6.78
N ASP A 51 -27.03 -4.96 -5.61
CA ASP A 51 -26.13 -6.05 -5.23
C ASP A 51 -26.21 -7.27 -6.16
N HIS A 52 -27.38 -7.49 -6.78
CA HIS A 52 -27.74 -8.68 -7.54
C HIS A 52 -27.92 -8.44 -9.03
N CYS A 53 -27.98 -7.18 -9.49
CA CYS A 53 -28.30 -6.81 -10.86
C CYS A 53 -27.31 -5.81 -11.44
N ALA A 54 -26.93 -6.00 -12.71
CA ALA A 54 -26.15 -5.05 -13.48
C ALA A 54 -26.58 -5.05 -14.95
N LEU A 55 -26.45 -3.91 -15.61
CA LEU A 55 -26.51 -3.82 -17.06
C LEU A 55 -25.09 -3.85 -17.63
N ILE A 56 -24.94 -4.54 -18.75
CA ILE A 56 -23.68 -4.70 -19.47
C ILE A 56 -23.88 -4.17 -20.88
N ARG A 57 -23.06 -3.21 -21.31
CA ARG A 57 -23.05 -2.70 -22.68
C ARG A 57 -21.79 -3.16 -23.39
N THR A 58 -21.94 -3.79 -24.56
CA THR A 58 -20.84 -4.20 -25.45
C THR A 58 -21.13 -3.67 -26.85
N GLY A 59 -20.47 -2.59 -27.24
CA GLY A 59 -20.87 -1.83 -28.45
C GLY A 59 -22.28 -1.28 -28.29
N ASP A 60 -23.17 -1.58 -29.23
CA ASP A 60 -24.58 -1.16 -29.21
C ASP A 60 -25.50 -2.13 -28.46
N GLN A 61 -24.97 -3.28 -28.03
CA GLN A 61 -25.74 -4.31 -27.34
C GLN A 61 -25.77 -4.07 -25.84
N ILE A 62 -26.95 -4.15 -25.24
CA ILE A 62 -27.15 -4.04 -23.80
C ILE A 62 -27.78 -5.35 -23.31
N GLU A 63 -27.21 -5.91 -22.25
CA GLU A 63 -27.72 -7.10 -21.56
C GLU A 63 -27.95 -6.79 -20.08
N LEU A 64 -29.04 -7.30 -19.51
CA LEU A 64 -29.30 -7.29 -18.07
C LEU A 64 -28.85 -8.62 -17.46
N PHE A 65 -27.95 -8.54 -16.49
CA PHE A 65 -27.52 -9.67 -15.68
C PHE A 65 -28.15 -9.59 -14.28
N GLY A 66 -28.69 -10.71 -13.80
CA GLY A 66 -29.24 -10.83 -12.45
C GLY A 66 -28.86 -12.17 -11.81
N ALA A 67 -28.37 -12.16 -10.57
CA ALA A 67 -27.97 -13.37 -9.85
C ALA A 67 -28.28 -13.32 -8.34
N SER A 68 -28.92 -14.37 -7.80
CA SER A 68 -29.15 -14.55 -6.35
C SER A 68 -29.15 -16.03 -5.96
N VAL A 69 -28.59 -16.32 -4.79
CA VAL A 69 -28.63 -17.66 -4.18
C VAL A 69 -30.00 -18.00 -3.59
N SER A 70 -30.73 -17.01 -3.10
CA SER A 70 -32.05 -17.16 -2.46
C SER A 70 -33.23 -16.88 -3.40
N GLY A 71 -32.95 -16.62 -4.69
CA GLY A 71 -33.91 -16.05 -5.63
C GLY A 71 -34.03 -14.54 -5.45
N LEU A 72 -34.31 -13.83 -6.55
CA LEU A 72 -34.63 -12.41 -6.54
C LEU A 72 -35.84 -12.13 -7.42
N SER A 73 -36.56 -11.04 -7.14
CA SER A 73 -37.58 -10.48 -8.04
C SER A 73 -37.27 -9.01 -8.26
N ARG A 74 -37.25 -8.59 -9.54
CA ARG A 74 -36.86 -7.24 -9.94
C ARG A 74 -37.67 -6.76 -11.14
N ARG A 75 -37.83 -5.44 -11.19
CA ARG A 75 -38.47 -4.69 -12.26
C ARG A 75 -37.59 -3.52 -12.69
N PHE A 76 -37.34 -3.41 -13.98
CA PHE A 76 -36.62 -2.33 -14.62
C PHE A 76 -37.48 -1.78 -15.77
N GLY A 77 -38.25 -0.72 -15.49
CA GLY A 77 -39.28 -0.23 -16.40
C GLY A 77 -40.36 -1.28 -16.64
N ASP A 78 -40.52 -1.73 -17.87
CA ASP A 78 -41.47 -2.77 -18.27
C ASP A 78 -40.89 -4.18 -18.22
N LEU A 79 -39.59 -4.33 -18.00
CA LEU A 79 -38.92 -5.62 -17.89
C LEU A 79 -38.98 -6.10 -16.44
N GLU A 80 -39.54 -7.28 -16.23
CA GLU A 80 -39.64 -7.95 -14.93
C GLU A 80 -39.00 -9.33 -15.00
N PHE A 81 -38.37 -9.75 -13.91
CA PHE A 81 -37.94 -11.13 -13.77
C PHE A 81 -37.95 -11.57 -12.30
N ALA A 82 -38.07 -12.87 -12.11
CA ALA A 82 -37.99 -13.53 -10.82
C ALA A 82 -37.23 -14.84 -10.94
N GLY A 83 -36.30 -15.13 -10.02
CA GLY A 83 -35.53 -16.38 -10.03
C GLY A 83 -34.09 -16.23 -9.57
N ARG A 84 -33.27 -17.24 -9.88
CA ARG A 84 -31.87 -17.30 -9.41
C ARG A 84 -30.87 -16.65 -10.36
N LEU A 85 -30.98 -16.88 -11.66
CA LEU A 85 -30.01 -16.38 -12.63
C LEU A 85 -30.70 -16.00 -13.94
N VAL A 86 -30.47 -14.77 -14.38
CA VAL A 86 -30.92 -14.27 -15.68
C VAL A 86 -29.78 -13.55 -16.41
N LEU A 87 -29.74 -13.72 -17.73
CA LEU A 87 -29.04 -12.84 -18.65
C LEU A 87 -30.02 -12.51 -19.78
N ILE A 88 -30.47 -11.26 -19.85
CA ILE A 88 -31.53 -10.83 -20.75
C ILE A 88 -30.96 -9.75 -21.67
N GLY A 89 -30.69 -10.13 -22.92
CA GLY A 89 -30.33 -9.25 -24.03
C GLY A 89 -31.35 -9.35 -25.17
N ALA A 90 -31.25 -8.41 -26.11
CA ALA A 90 -32.11 -8.41 -27.31
C ALA A 90 -31.91 -9.68 -28.16
N ASP A 91 -30.67 -10.17 -28.25
CA ASP A 91 -30.28 -11.30 -29.10
C ASP A 91 -30.10 -12.61 -28.32
N ARG A 92 -30.18 -12.57 -26.99
CA ARG A 92 -29.94 -13.75 -26.14
C ARG A 92 -30.63 -13.63 -24.81
N ARG A 93 -31.35 -14.68 -24.41
CA ARG A 93 -31.99 -14.79 -23.10
C ARG A 93 -31.63 -16.11 -22.45
N LEU A 94 -30.93 -16.04 -21.33
CA LEU A 94 -30.64 -17.17 -20.45
C LEU A 94 -31.48 -17.00 -19.18
N LEU A 95 -32.34 -17.96 -18.89
CA LEU A 95 -33.16 -18.01 -17.68
C LEU A 95 -32.87 -19.33 -16.98
N HIS A 96 -32.30 -19.28 -15.78
CA HIS A 96 -31.99 -20.47 -15.00
C HIS A 96 -32.67 -20.37 -13.63
N ASP A 97 -33.62 -21.29 -13.39
CA ASP A 97 -34.54 -21.24 -12.25
C ASP A 97 -35.18 -19.84 -12.13
N ALA A 98 -35.66 -19.33 -13.28
CA ALA A 98 -36.13 -17.97 -13.42
C ALA A 98 -37.22 -17.82 -14.50
N THR A 99 -38.07 -16.82 -14.31
CA THR A 99 -39.08 -16.34 -15.25
C THR A 99 -38.84 -14.87 -15.56
N ALA A 100 -39.11 -14.45 -16.79
CA ALA A 100 -39.03 -13.04 -17.17
C ALA A 100 -40.22 -12.63 -18.05
N SER A 101 -40.58 -11.35 -18.01
CA SER A 101 -41.63 -10.77 -18.84
C SER A 101 -41.31 -9.34 -19.24
N LEU A 102 -41.78 -8.92 -20.41
CA LEU A 102 -41.71 -7.54 -20.89
C LEU A 102 -43.13 -7.01 -21.10
N ALA A 103 -43.53 -5.99 -20.34
CA ALA A 103 -44.89 -5.42 -20.36
C ALA A 103 -45.98 -6.50 -20.23
N GLY A 104 -45.75 -7.50 -19.37
CA GLY A 104 -46.65 -8.64 -19.14
C GLY A 104 -46.55 -9.77 -20.17
N ARG A 105 -45.81 -9.62 -21.27
CA ARG A 105 -45.52 -10.72 -22.21
C ARG A 105 -44.39 -11.59 -21.64
N ALA A 106 -44.66 -12.88 -21.44
CA ALA A 106 -43.64 -13.84 -21.01
C ALA A 106 -42.48 -13.93 -22.02
N LEU A 107 -41.25 -13.94 -21.51
CA LEU A 107 -40.02 -14.12 -22.28
C LEU A 107 -39.53 -15.56 -22.09
N ALA A 108 -39.26 -16.24 -23.21
CA ALA A 108 -38.63 -17.55 -23.22
C ALA A 108 -37.11 -17.44 -23.38
N ALA A 109 -36.36 -18.41 -22.86
CA ALA A 109 -34.94 -18.54 -23.15
C ALA A 109 -34.73 -18.83 -24.65
N GLY A 110 -33.70 -18.24 -25.25
CA GLY A 110 -33.49 -18.32 -26.70
C GLY A 110 -32.46 -17.32 -27.21
N THR A 111 -32.25 -17.34 -28.53
CA THR A 111 -31.30 -16.47 -29.25
C THR A 111 -31.94 -15.70 -30.42
N ASP A 112 -33.27 -15.65 -30.43
CA ASP A 112 -34.05 -14.83 -31.37
C ASP A 112 -34.04 -13.36 -30.94
N HIS A 113 -33.93 -12.47 -31.93
CA HIS A 113 -33.88 -11.03 -31.74
C HIS A 113 -35.24 -10.44 -31.31
N ASP A 114 -35.24 -9.63 -30.26
CA ASP A 114 -36.43 -8.92 -29.76
C ASP A 114 -36.19 -7.40 -29.67
N ALA A 115 -36.73 -6.67 -30.66
CA ALA A 115 -36.56 -5.20 -30.76
C ALA A 115 -37.25 -4.43 -29.62
N ALA A 116 -38.34 -4.95 -29.06
CA ALA A 116 -39.00 -4.32 -27.92
C ALA A 116 -38.13 -4.44 -26.66
N LEU A 117 -37.46 -5.58 -26.50
CA LEU A 117 -36.50 -5.81 -25.43
C LEU A 117 -35.26 -4.92 -25.58
N ALA A 118 -34.72 -4.75 -26.79
CA ALA A 118 -33.63 -3.81 -27.06
C ALA A 118 -33.98 -2.39 -26.58
N LYS A 119 -35.18 -1.91 -26.92
CA LYS A 119 -35.66 -0.58 -26.51
C LYS A 119 -35.80 -0.47 -24.98
N ALA A 120 -36.33 -1.50 -24.31
CA ALA A 120 -36.48 -1.51 -22.86
C ALA A 120 -35.13 -1.50 -22.14
N LEU A 121 -34.15 -2.27 -22.62
CA LEU A 121 -32.80 -2.32 -22.06
C LEU A 121 -32.04 -1.01 -22.27
N ALA A 122 -32.20 -0.36 -23.43
CA ALA A 122 -31.66 0.98 -23.66
C ALA A 122 -32.25 2.03 -22.70
N ALA A 123 -33.58 1.99 -22.47
CA ALA A 123 -34.22 2.87 -21.50
C ALA A 123 -33.73 2.61 -20.06
N ALA A 124 -33.58 1.33 -19.68
CA ALA A 124 -33.02 0.94 -18.39
C ALA A 124 -31.56 1.41 -18.22
N TRP A 125 -30.76 1.35 -19.30
CA TRP A 125 -29.40 1.85 -19.32
C TRP A 125 -29.35 3.35 -19.04
N GLU A 126 -30.10 4.16 -19.78
CA GLU A 126 -30.16 5.61 -19.57
C GLU A 126 -30.68 5.97 -18.17
N ALA A 127 -31.68 5.25 -17.65
CA ALA A 127 -32.16 5.45 -16.28
C ALA A 127 -31.11 5.11 -15.20
N ALA A 128 -30.20 4.19 -15.51
CA ALA A 128 -29.07 3.81 -14.66
C ALA A 128 -27.82 4.67 -14.89
N ALA A 129 -27.92 5.79 -15.62
CA ALA A 129 -26.80 6.68 -15.86
C ALA A 129 -26.19 7.21 -14.54
N PRO A 130 -24.86 7.44 -14.49
CA PRO A 130 -24.21 7.99 -13.31
C PRO A 130 -24.82 9.34 -12.92
N GLY A 131 -25.62 9.37 -11.85
CA GLY A 131 -26.35 10.56 -11.39
C GLY A 131 -27.71 10.26 -10.74
N THR A 132 -28.31 9.11 -11.06
CA THR A 132 -29.58 8.66 -10.48
C THR A 132 -29.34 7.44 -9.60
N ALA A 133 -29.20 7.67 -8.29
CA ALA A 133 -29.00 6.65 -7.26
C ALA A 133 -27.79 5.73 -7.49
N ALA A 134 -26.57 6.30 -7.43
CA ALA A 134 -25.44 5.49 -6.99
C ALA A 134 -25.80 4.92 -5.62
N ALA A 135 -25.81 3.60 -5.46
CA ALA A 135 -25.81 2.99 -4.14
C ALA A 135 -24.69 3.69 -3.36
N ALA A 136 -25.07 4.48 -2.35
CA ALA A 136 -24.11 5.28 -1.61
C ALA A 136 -23.06 4.30 -1.07
N GLY A 137 -21.84 4.41 -1.60
CA GLY A 137 -20.71 3.67 -1.05
C GLY A 137 -20.61 3.95 0.46
N PRO A 138 -19.85 3.13 1.20
CA PRO A 138 -19.66 3.38 2.63
C PRO A 138 -19.30 4.85 2.86
N SER A 139 -20.06 5.53 3.72
CA SER A 139 -19.76 6.90 4.12
C SER A 139 -18.88 6.85 5.37
N TRP A 140 -17.77 7.57 5.32
CA TRP A 140 -16.91 7.76 6.47
C TRP A 140 -17.28 9.06 7.18
N PRO A 141 -17.42 9.05 8.53
CA PRO A 141 -17.65 10.28 9.28
C PRO A 141 -16.44 11.20 9.21
N GLY A 142 -16.64 12.50 9.48
CA GLY A 142 -15.55 13.48 9.54
C GLY A 142 -15.38 14.32 8.26
N PRO A 143 -14.54 15.36 8.34
CA PRO A 143 -14.40 16.33 7.26
C PRO A 143 -13.70 15.73 6.03
N VAL A 144 -14.17 16.11 4.85
CA VAL A 144 -13.43 15.91 3.59
C VAL A 144 -12.43 17.05 3.46
N LEU A 145 -11.15 16.70 3.49
CA LEU A 145 -10.03 17.62 3.40
C LEU A 145 -9.63 17.79 1.93
N SER A 146 -9.31 19.02 1.54
CA SER A 146 -8.74 19.30 0.23
C SER A 146 -7.20 19.22 0.30
N PRO A 147 -6.54 18.64 -0.72
CA PRO A 147 -5.10 18.79 -0.87
C PRO A 147 -4.71 20.27 -0.87
N ARG A 148 -3.58 20.59 -0.26
CA ARG A 148 -3.01 21.94 -0.29
C ARG A 148 -2.58 22.32 -1.70
N TRP A 149 -2.07 21.36 -2.45
CA TRP A 149 -1.76 21.46 -3.87
C TRP A 149 -1.70 20.06 -4.49
N THR A 150 -1.75 20.02 -5.81
CA THR A 150 -1.61 18.82 -6.64
C THR A 150 -0.72 19.15 -7.84
N MET A 151 0.00 18.17 -8.37
CA MET A 151 0.82 18.31 -9.57
C MET A 151 0.80 17.01 -10.37
N ASP A 152 0.49 17.11 -11.65
CA ASP A 152 0.58 15.99 -12.59
C ASP A 152 2.04 15.62 -12.85
N LEU A 153 2.31 14.32 -12.93
CA LEU A 153 3.63 13.77 -13.17
C LEU A 153 3.74 13.23 -14.60
N THR A 154 4.90 13.45 -15.20
CA THR A 154 5.17 13.09 -16.60
C THR A 154 5.46 11.60 -16.78
N ALA A 155 5.78 10.89 -15.71
CA ALA A 155 6.06 9.46 -15.67
C ALA A 155 5.48 8.84 -14.40
N ARG A 156 5.39 7.51 -14.37
CA ARG A 156 4.87 6.78 -13.21
C ARG A 156 5.77 7.00 -11.98
N PRO A 157 5.25 7.54 -10.87
CA PRO A 157 6.01 7.62 -9.63
C PRO A 157 6.12 6.25 -8.97
N LEU A 158 7.26 5.98 -8.35
CA LEU A 158 7.55 4.73 -7.67
C LEU A 158 7.88 4.92 -6.18
N ALA A 159 8.46 6.07 -5.82
CA ALA A 159 8.82 6.40 -4.46
C ALA A 159 8.68 7.91 -4.21
N VAL A 160 8.36 8.28 -2.96
CA VAL A 160 8.37 9.66 -2.51
C VAL A 160 9.01 9.75 -1.13
N THR A 161 9.79 10.80 -0.89
CA THR A 161 10.28 11.14 0.46
C THR A 161 10.21 12.64 0.68
N ALA A 162 10.24 13.03 1.95
CA ALA A 162 10.46 14.41 2.36
C ALA A 162 11.73 14.47 3.21
N PHE A 163 12.53 15.50 3.00
CA PHE A 163 13.80 15.72 3.70
C PHE A 163 14.04 17.21 3.93
N ALA A 164 14.95 17.55 4.84
CA ALA A 164 15.16 18.91 5.34
C ALA A 164 16.60 19.40 5.07
N PRO A 165 16.90 19.89 3.86
CA PRO A 165 18.16 20.60 3.61
C PRO A 165 18.15 21.99 4.28
N PRO A 166 19.31 22.69 4.37
CA PRO A 166 19.43 23.99 5.04
C PRO A 166 18.48 25.05 4.48
N GLN A 167 18.11 24.94 3.21
CA GLN A 167 17.21 25.86 2.52
C GLN A 167 15.71 25.59 2.81
N GLY A 168 15.41 24.70 3.75
CA GLY A 168 14.06 24.31 4.17
C GLY A 168 13.57 23.01 3.53
N GLY A 169 12.48 22.46 4.06
CA GLY A 169 11.95 21.15 3.65
C GLY A 169 11.75 21.01 2.13
N ARG A 170 12.00 19.81 1.64
CA ARG A 170 11.88 19.42 0.23
C ARG A 170 11.19 18.08 0.11
N ILE A 171 10.57 17.86 -1.04
CA ILE A 171 9.95 16.60 -1.44
C ILE A 171 10.73 16.06 -2.63
N VAL A 172 11.01 14.76 -2.65
CA VAL A 172 11.66 14.10 -3.79
C VAL A 172 10.81 12.95 -4.27
N ILE A 173 10.69 12.84 -5.59
CA ILE A 173 9.92 11.80 -6.26
C ILE A 173 10.85 11.03 -7.19
N GLY A 174 10.84 9.72 -7.04
CA GLY A 174 11.54 8.76 -7.88
C GLY A 174 10.56 8.16 -8.89
N HIS A 175 10.95 8.15 -10.16
CA HIS A 175 10.10 7.70 -11.26
C HIS A 175 10.58 6.39 -11.88
N GLU A 176 9.67 5.73 -12.59
CA GLU A 176 9.94 4.51 -13.34
C GLU A 176 10.94 4.70 -14.50
N ASP A 177 10.96 5.88 -15.10
CA ASP A 177 11.87 6.24 -16.19
C ASP A 177 13.26 6.69 -15.72
N GLY A 178 13.53 6.60 -14.41
CA GLY A 178 14.79 6.97 -13.77
C GLY A 178 14.93 8.45 -13.40
N LEU A 179 13.91 9.27 -13.62
CA LEU A 179 13.90 10.66 -13.16
C LEU A 179 13.81 10.74 -11.63
N VAL A 180 14.68 11.56 -11.03
CA VAL A 180 14.53 12.05 -9.67
C VAL A 180 14.17 13.52 -9.75
N ARG A 181 12.98 13.88 -9.25
CA ARG A 181 12.50 15.26 -9.24
C ARG A 181 12.36 15.76 -7.82
N ARG A 182 12.88 16.95 -7.54
CA ARG A 182 12.74 17.65 -6.26
C ARG A 182 11.78 18.82 -6.37
N LEU A 183 10.93 18.94 -5.36
CA LEU A 183 9.95 20.00 -5.19
C LEU A 183 10.20 20.73 -3.86
N ASP A 184 9.87 22.00 -3.82
CA ASP A 184 9.64 22.70 -2.56
C ASP A 184 8.33 22.26 -1.88
N LEU A 185 8.09 22.71 -0.64
CA LEU A 185 6.83 22.40 0.07
C LEU A 185 5.59 23.11 -0.50
N ALA A 186 5.77 24.05 -1.45
CA ALA A 186 4.68 24.68 -2.18
C ALA A 186 4.30 23.92 -3.46
N GLY A 187 5.06 22.87 -3.81
CA GLY A 187 4.83 22.02 -4.98
C GLY A 187 5.54 22.49 -6.25
N ALA A 188 6.41 23.50 -6.16
CA ALA A 188 7.20 23.96 -7.29
C ALA A 188 8.47 23.11 -7.45
N ALA A 189 8.74 22.64 -8.67
CA ALA A 189 9.96 21.92 -8.98
C ALA A 189 11.18 22.85 -8.92
N ASP A 190 12.21 22.43 -8.18
CA ASP A 190 13.43 23.23 -7.97
C ASP A 190 14.74 22.46 -8.22
N GLY A 191 14.65 21.24 -8.74
CA GLY A 191 15.81 20.45 -9.15
C GLY A 191 15.43 19.07 -9.68
N GLU A 192 16.27 18.51 -10.55
CA GLU A 192 16.14 17.13 -11.02
C GLU A 192 17.47 16.56 -11.47
N PHE A 193 17.58 15.23 -11.45
CA PHE A 193 18.64 14.49 -12.12
C PHE A 193 18.11 13.12 -12.59
N ARG A 194 18.88 12.41 -13.41
CA ARG A 194 18.49 11.08 -13.92
C ARG A 194 19.46 9.99 -13.50
N THR A 195 18.89 8.82 -13.23
CA THR A 195 19.60 7.55 -13.07
C THR A 195 19.40 6.68 -14.32
N ASP A 196 20.17 5.61 -14.48
CA ASP A 196 20.08 4.73 -15.65
C ASP A 196 18.95 3.66 -15.52
N GLY A 197 18.06 3.80 -14.53
CA GLY A 197 16.99 2.84 -14.27
C GLY A 197 15.94 3.34 -13.28
N PRO A 198 14.86 2.58 -13.04
CA PRO A 198 13.79 2.97 -12.14
C PRO A 198 14.26 3.33 -10.74
N VAL A 199 13.77 4.45 -10.18
CA VAL A 199 14.12 4.90 -8.83
C VAL A 199 13.13 4.31 -7.82
N GLN A 200 13.59 3.43 -6.93
CA GLN A 200 12.74 2.63 -6.04
C GLN A 200 12.88 2.99 -4.56
N ALA A 201 13.93 3.73 -4.19
CA ALA A 201 14.19 4.09 -2.81
C ALA A 201 14.77 5.51 -2.73
N LEU A 202 14.28 6.28 -1.77
CA LEU A 202 14.71 7.65 -1.49
C LEU A 202 14.82 7.80 0.02
N LEU A 203 15.85 8.52 0.48
CA LEU A 203 16.04 8.81 1.89
C LEU A 203 16.76 10.14 2.06
N GLY A 204 16.27 10.99 2.96
CA GLY A 204 17.01 12.13 3.49
C GLY A 204 17.80 11.70 4.71
N CYS A 205 19.07 12.09 4.79
CA CYS A 205 19.88 11.94 6.00
C CYS A 205 21.07 12.90 5.97
N ASP A 206 21.52 13.33 7.14
CA ASP A 206 22.77 14.08 7.30
C ASP A 206 23.98 13.15 7.05
N LEU A 207 24.68 13.36 5.94
CA LEU A 207 25.84 12.57 5.53
C LEU A 207 27.16 13.20 5.97
N ASP A 208 27.22 14.52 6.10
CA ASP A 208 28.48 15.24 6.32
C ASP A 208 28.66 15.77 7.76
N GLY A 209 27.63 15.60 8.60
CA GLY A 209 27.56 16.07 9.98
C GLY A 209 27.32 17.59 10.07
N GLN A 210 26.93 18.23 8.97
CA GLN A 210 26.53 19.63 8.95
C GLN A 210 25.01 19.76 9.05
N PRO A 211 24.49 20.88 9.56
CA PRO A 211 23.05 21.07 9.65
C PRO A 211 22.38 20.97 8.27
N GLY A 212 21.56 19.95 8.07
CA GLY A 212 20.85 19.70 6.82
C GLY A 212 20.87 18.22 6.46
N GLU A 213 19.89 17.77 5.67
CA GLU A 213 19.88 16.42 5.13
C GLU A 213 20.30 16.44 3.65
N GLU A 214 21.23 15.55 3.29
CA GLU A 214 21.50 15.15 1.91
C GLU A 214 20.51 14.10 1.43
N LEU A 215 20.50 13.87 0.11
CA LEU A 215 19.62 12.91 -0.54
C LEU A 215 20.38 11.64 -0.94
N LEU A 216 19.89 10.51 -0.47
CA LEU A 216 20.24 9.18 -0.96
C LEU A 216 19.16 8.67 -1.93
N VAL A 217 19.61 8.12 -3.06
CA VAL A 217 18.74 7.56 -4.10
C VAL A 217 19.18 6.15 -4.47
N GLY A 218 18.28 5.19 -4.35
CA GLY A 218 18.46 3.81 -4.79
C GLY A 218 17.73 3.53 -6.10
N SER A 219 18.45 2.98 -7.08
CA SER A 219 17.91 2.66 -8.40
C SER A 219 18.05 1.19 -8.78
N ASP A 220 17.18 0.75 -9.69
CA ASP A 220 17.21 -0.56 -10.34
C ASP A 220 18.42 -0.74 -11.29
N ASP A 221 19.20 0.32 -11.50
CA ASP A 221 20.46 0.32 -12.25
C ASP A 221 21.69 -0.19 -11.45
N GLU A 222 21.45 -0.72 -10.24
CA GLU A 222 22.44 -1.27 -9.32
C GLU A 222 23.27 -0.22 -8.57
N ARG A 223 22.81 1.05 -8.51
CA ARG A 223 23.52 2.13 -7.83
C ARG A 223 22.75 2.74 -6.67
N LEU A 224 23.54 3.12 -5.66
CA LEU A 224 23.18 4.07 -4.63
C LEU A 224 23.89 5.39 -4.93
N TYR A 225 23.12 6.47 -4.99
CA TYR A 225 23.61 7.81 -5.26
C TYR A 225 23.47 8.67 -4.01
N ALA A 226 24.55 9.31 -3.59
CA ALA A 226 24.50 10.41 -2.62
C ALA A 226 24.56 11.74 -3.34
N ARG A 227 23.67 12.64 -2.96
CA ARG A 227 23.46 13.94 -3.59
C ARG A 227 23.41 15.03 -2.53
N GLY A 228 24.15 16.10 -2.77
CA GLY A 228 24.19 17.27 -1.89
C GLY A 228 22.88 18.05 -1.89
N HIS A 229 22.84 19.12 -1.09
CA HIS A 229 21.71 20.04 -0.99
C HIS A 229 21.30 20.70 -2.32
N ASP A 230 22.18 20.75 -3.32
CA ASP A 230 21.93 21.27 -4.67
C ASP A 230 21.71 20.15 -5.71
N LEU A 231 21.62 18.90 -5.27
CA LEU A 231 21.62 17.68 -6.09
C LEU A 231 22.95 17.41 -6.83
N ALA A 232 24.04 18.09 -6.48
CA ALA A 232 25.36 17.71 -6.98
C ALA A 232 25.77 16.33 -6.43
N GLU A 233 26.56 15.60 -7.20
CA GLU A 233 27.07 14.30 -6.76
C GLU A 233 28.07 14.44 -5.62
N ILE A 234 27.84 13.72 -4.52
CA ILE A 234 28.82 13.52 -3.45
C ILE A 234 29.62 12.25 -3.76
N TRP A 235 28.90 11.14 -3.91
CA TRP A 235 29.46 9.86 -4.35
C TRP A 235 28.38 8.99 -4.99
N THR A 236 28.83 7.98 -5.71
CA THR A 236 27.99 6.93 -6.28
C THR A 236 28.61 5.58 -5.97
N TYR A 237 27.85 4.69 -5.35
CA TYR A 237 28.26 3.33 -5.03
C TYR A 237 27.52 2.33 -5.91
N ARG A 238 28.26 1.53 -6.68
CA ARG A 238 27.69 0.43 -7.47
C ARG A 238 27.65 -0.84 -6.61
N VAL A 239 26.44 -1.34 -6.35
CA VAL A 239 26.24 -2.56 -5.59
C VAL A 239 26.71 -3.76 -6.41
N PRO A 240 27.64 -4.58 -5.89
CA PRO A 240 28.08 -5.77 -6.60
C PRO A 240 26.99 -6.85 -6.56
N PHE A 241 26.75 -7.53 -7.68
CA PHE A 241 25.79 -8.64 -7.72
C PHE A 241 26.26 -9.90 -6.95
N LEU A 242 27.59 -10.07 -6.82
CA LEU A 242 28.23 -11.17 -6.08
C LEU A 242 27.83 -12.57 -6.56
N ARG A 243 27.85 -12.81 -7.89
CA ARG A 243 27.36 -14.06 -8.50
C ARG A 243 27.98 -15.32 -7.90
N ASP A 244 29.27 -15.30 -7.59
CA ASP A 244 29.99 -16.47 -7.07
C ASP A 244 29.63 -16.78 -5.60
N GLU A 245 28.99 -15.83 -4.90
CA GLU A 245 28.45 -16.02 -3.55
C GLU A 245 26.95 -16.38 -3.54
N GLN A 246 26.34 -16.66 -4.70
CA GLN A 246 24.89 -16.81 -4.89
C GLN A 246 24.49 -18.24 -5.28
N PRO A 247 24.26 -19.14 -4.31
CA PRO A 247 23.79 -20.49 -4.62
C PRO A 247 22.35 -20.54 -5.15
N TRP A 248 21.54 -19.48 -4.94
CA TRP A 248 20.09 -19.50 -5.19
C TRP A 248 19.60 -18.29 -6.00
N LEU A 249 20.06 -18.16 -7.25
CA LEU A 249 19.72 -17.04 -8.15
C LEU A 249 18.22 -16.76 -8.29
N TRP A 250 17.35 -17.76 -8.08
CA TRP A 250 15.89 -17.60 -8.18
C TRP A 250 15.29 -16.66 -7.12
N TRP A 251 15.97 -16.45 -6.00
CA TRP A 251 15.54 -15.52 -4.95
C TRP A 251 16.14 -14.11 -5.11
N THR A 252 16.97 -13.90 -6.14
CA THR A 252 17.48 -12.57 -6.53
C THR A 252 16.50 -11.86 -7.45
N LEU A 253 16.70 -10.56 -7.68
CA LEU A 253 16.01 -9.79 -8.72
C LEU A 253 16.79 -9.78 -10.06
N GLY A 254 17.72 -10.71 -10.25
CA GLY A 254 18.59 -10.83 -11.44
C GLY A 254 19.70 -9.77 -11.55
N LYS A 255 19.61 -8.70 -10.76
CA LYS A 255 20.57 -7.60 -10.64
C LYS A 255 20.61 -7.11 -9.19
N ALA A 256 21.65 -6.35 -8.82
CA ALA A 256 21.81 -5.76 -7.49
C ALA A 256 20.97 -4.49 -7.28
N LYS A 257 19.70 -4.54 -7.71
CA LYS A 257 18.75 -3.42 -7.66
C LYS A 257 18.60 -2.90 -6.24
N VAL A 258 18.74 -1.59 -6.01
CA VAL A 258 18.54 -0.99 -4.68
C VAL A 258 17.05 -0.80 -4.44
N ARG A 259 16.49 -1.48 -3.43
CA ARG A 259 15.04 -1.54 -3.19
C ARG A 259 14.56 -0.82 -1.95
N ARG A 260 15.45 -0.62 -0.98
CA ARG A 260 15.18 0.14 0.25
C ARG A 260 16.44 0.79 0.75
N LEU A 261 16.24 1.93 1.42
CA LEU A 261 17.25 2.65 2.16
C LEU A 261 16.73 2.86 3.59
N HIS A 262 17.65 2.80 4.54
CA HIS A 262 17.46 3.20 5.94
C HIS A 262 18.76 3.82 6.43
N ALA A 263 18.69 4.76 7.36
CA ALA A 263 19.87 5.36 7.97
C ALA A 263 19.68 5.41 9.49
N ALA A 264 20.72 5.05 10.22
CA ALA A 264 20.72 5.13 11.68
C ALA A 264 22.15 5.17 12.18
N ASP A 265 22.40 5.93 13.25
CA ASP A 265 23.63 5.85 14.03
C ASP A 265 23.60 4.54 14.84
N LEU A 266 24.26 3.50 14.32
CA LEU A 266 24.27 2.16 14.92
C LEU A 266 25.42 2.00 15.91
N ASP A 267 26.56 2.68 15.68
CA ASP A 267 27.74 2.57 16.52
C ASP A 267 27.86 3.66 17.60
N GLY A 268 27.04 4.71 17.52
CA GLY A 268 26.94 5.79 18.50
C GLY A 268 27.96 6.92 18.27
N ASP A 269 28.55 7.03 17.08
CA ASP A 269 29.54 8.07 16.78
C ASP A 269 28.92 9.41 16.34
N GLY A 270 27.59 9.46 16.19
CA GLY A 270 26.83 10.64 15.77
C GLY A 270 26.70 10.80 14.25
N ARG A 271 27.24 9.87 13.45
CA ARG A 271 27.04 9.78 12.00
C ARG A 271 26.16 8.57 11.69
N PRO A 272 25.33 8.62 10.64
CA PRO A 272 24.52 7.47 10.29
C PRO A 272 25.30 6.43 9.49
N GLU A 273 25.09 5.17 9.82
CA GLU A 273 25.28 4.07 8.88
C GLU A 273 24.13 4.04 7.87
N ILE A 274 24.46 3.82 6.60
CA ILE A 274 23.51 3.74 5.49
C ILE A 274 23.26 2.29 5.14
N LEU A 275 22.01 1.86 5.24
CA LEU A 275 21.57 0.49 5.01
C LEU A 275 20.83 0.39 3.68
N ALA A 276 21.37 -0.40 2.75
CA ALA A 276 20.80 -0.62 1.43
C ALA A 276 20.33 -2.07 1.23
N GLY A 277 19.02 -2.25 1.13
CA GLY A 277 18.39 -3.53 0.83
C GLY A 277 18.38 -3.80 -0.66
N CYS A 278 19.08 -4.83 -1.12
CA CYS A 278 19.41 -5.00 -2.54
C CYS A 278 18.92 -6.32 -3.15
N GLY A 279 18.63 -6.29 -4.45
CA GLY A 279 18.14 -7.41 -5.27
C GLY A 279 19.10 -8.59 -5.38
N ASN A 280 20.34 -8.45 -4.88
CA ASN A 280 21.33 -9.50 -4.72
C ASN A 280 21.17 -10.27 -3.38
N MET A 281 20.03 -10.16 -2.68
CA MET A 281 19.79 -10.84 -1.41
C MET A 281 20.79 -10.45 -0.30
N ARG A 282 21.30 -9.22 -0.38
CA ARG A 282 22.16 -8.62 0.64
C ARG A 282 21.51 -7.38 1.20
N LEU A 283 21.82 -7.17 2.46
CA LEU A 283 21.75 -5.87 3.09
C LEU A 283 23.18 -5.34 3.16
N HIS A 284 23.45 -4.22 2.51
CA HIS A 284 24.74 -3.53 2.57
C HIS A 284 24.69 -2.44 3.63
N CYS A 285 25.75 -2.30 4.41
CA CYS A 285 25.97 -1.17 5.30
C CYS A 285 27.14 -0.36 4.76
N ILE A 286 26.91 0.94 4.58
CA ILE A 286 27.82 1.86 3.90
C ILE A 286 28.00 3.06 4.83
N ASP A 287 29.22 3.55 4.97
CA ASP A 287 29.47 4.79 5.70
C ASP A 287 29.05 6.02 4.90
N THR A 288 29.09 7.20 5.53
CA THR A 288 28.70 8.43 4.85
C THR A 288 29.64 8.87 3.72
N ALA A 289 30.81 8.25 3.60
CA ALA A 289 31.76 8.44 2.50
C ALA A 289 31.53 7.45 1.34
N GLY A 290 30.52 6.60 1.41
CA GLY A 290 30.17 5.65 0.34
C GLY A 290 30.99 4.36 0.36
N LYS A 291 31.69 4.06 1.46
CA LYS A 291 32.46 2.82 1.62
C LYS A 291 31.65 1.76 2.36
N GLU A 292 31.61 0.55 1.81
CA GLU A 292 30.98 -0.60 2.48
C GLU A 292 31.72 -0.95 3.78
N LEU A 293 30.99 -0.91 4.90
CA LEU A 293 31.47 -1.32 6.22
C LEU A 293 31.30 -2.83 6.39
N TRP A 294 30.12 -3.34 6.04
CA TRP A 294 29.78 -4.76 6.08
C TRP A 294 28.61 -5.07 5.16
N ARG A 295 28.37 -6.36 4.93
CA ARG A 295 27.17 -6.85 4.26
C ARG A 295 26.61 -8.08 4.94
N PHE A 296 25.30 -8.16 5.04
CA PHE A 296 24.56 -9.26 5.64
C PHE A 296 23.87 -10.11 4.57
N ARG A 297 23.92 -11.44 4.72
CA ARG A 297 23.22 -12.39 3.84
C ARG A 297 21.83 -12.66 4.39
N THR A 298 20.79 -12.30 3.65
CA THR A 298 19.41 -12.56 4.09
C THR A 298 18.87 -13.93 3.73
N ASP A 299 19.67 -14.77 3.04
CA ASP A 299 19.40 -16.14 2.61
C ASP A 299 17.93 -16.41 2.19
N HIS A 300 17.73 -16.52 0.88
CA HIS A 300 16.45 -16.79 0.21
C HIS A 300 15.38 -15.69 0.26
N GLY A 301 15.77 -14.41 0.24
CA GLY A 301 14.84 -13.29 0.04
C GLY A 301 15.55 -11.94 -0.10
N ILE A 302 14.78 -10.91 -0.45
CA ILE A 302 15.29 -9.53 -0.60
C ILE A 302 14.95 -8.75 0.67
N CYS A 303 15.99 -8.19 1.31
CA CYS A 303 15.82 -7.33 2.47
C CYS A 303 15.16 -6.02 2.05
N THR A 304 13.89 -5.83 2.40
CA THR A 304 13.14 -4.60 2.04
C THR A 304 12.27 -4.07 3.18
N THR A 305 12.55 -4.52 4.39
CA THR A 305 11.88 -4.04 5.60
C THR A 305 12.94 -3.84 6.65
N LEU A 306 13.18 -2.57 6.98
CA LEU A 306 14.25 -2.10 7.86
C LEU A 306 13.64 -1.13 8.86
N THR A 307 14.07 -1.21 10.10
CA THR A 307 13.81 -0.19 11.13
C THR A 307 14.93 -0.25 12.17
N SER A 308 15.09 0.79 12.98
CA SER A 308 16.10 0.84 14.04
C SER A 308 15.47 1.28 15.35
N ALA A 309 15.89 0.66 16.44
CA ALA A 309 15.40 0.95 17.79
C ALA A 309 16.40 0.48 18.85
N ASP A 310 16.32 1.05 20.05
CA ASP A 310 16.94 0.46 21.24
C ASP A 310 16.10 -0.73 21.72
N VAL A 311 16.21 -1.86 21.00
CA VAL A 311 15.38 -3.05 21.21
C VAL A 311 15.54 -3.63 22.61
N PHE A 312 16.72 -3.50 23.21
CA PHE A 312 17.04 -4.12 24.50
C PHE A 312 16.94 -3.15 25.69
N GLY A 313 16.61 -1.88 25.45
CA GLY A 313 16.52 -0.86 26.50
C GLY A 313 17.87 -0.54 27.14
N GLU A 314 18.96 -0.68 26.38
CA GLU A 314 20.34 -0.53 26.87
C GLU A 314 21.02 0.77 26.37
N GLY A 315 20.23 1.69 25.80
CA GLY A 315 20.71 2.94 25.22
C GLY A 315 21.50 2.76 23.94
N ARG A 316 21.32 1.63 23.23
CA ARG A 316 22.05 1.36 21.98
C ARG A 316 21.10 0.99 20.85
N THR A 317 21.24 1.68 19.73
CA THR A 317 20.47 1.39 18.52
C THR A 317 20.83 0.01 17.97
N ARG A 318 19.80 -0.76 17.57
CA ARG A 318 19.93 -1.99 16.80
C ARG A 318 19.15 -1.88 15.52
N LEU A 319 19.63 -2.57 14.50
CA LEU A 319 18.91 -2.70 13.25
C LEU A 319 17.98 -3.91 13.31
N LEU A 320 16.72 -3.72 12.97
CA LEU A 320 15.81 -4.82 12.65
C LEU A 320 15.66 -4.93 11.13
N ALA A 321 15.87 -6.12 10.61
CA ALA A 321 15.86 -6.39 9.18
C ALA A 321 14.97 -7.58 8.82
N GLY A 322 14.36 -7.52 7.64
CA GLY A 322 13.41 -8.52 7.17
C GLY A 322 13.33 -8.63 5.66
N ASN A 323 13.02 -9.83 5.18
CA ASN A 323 12.72 -10.07 3.77
C ASN A 323 11.28 -9.60 3.48
N GLY A 324 11.12 -8.37 2.98
CA GLY A 324 9.79 -7.80 2.71
C GLY A 324 9.14 -8.26 1.41
N LEU A 325 9.91 -8.95 0.54
CA LEU A 325 9.40 -9.73 -0.58
C LEU A 325 9.29 -11.22 -0.21
N THR A 326 8.51 -11.98 -0.99
CA THR A 326 8.34 -13.42 -0.78
C THR A 326 9.70 -14.12 -0.69
N SER A 327 9.87 -14.90 0.37
CA SER A 327 11.12 -15.61 0.68
C SER A 327 10.85 -17.07 1.05
N SER A 328 11.89 -17.90 1.10
CA SER A 328 11.75 -19.31 1.52
C SER A 328 11.57 -19.49 3.04
N ALA A 329 11.87 -18.46 3.82
CA ALA A 329 11.68 -18.44 5.26
C ALA A 329 11.51 -17.00 5.75
N GLY A 330 10.41 -16.75 6.48
CA GLY A 330 10.19 -15.45 7.11
C GLY A 330 10.98 -15.35 8.42
N SER A 331 11.96 -14.45 8.48
CA SER A 331 12.67 -14.08 9.71
C SER A 331 12.73 -12.57 9.87
N CYS A 332 12.67 -12.12 11.12
CA CYS A 332 13.13 -10.79 11.52
C CYS A 332 14.46 -10.96 12.26
N TRP A 333 15.50 -10.29 11.79
CA TRP A 333 16.81 -10.29 12.44
C TRP A 333 17.01 -9.01 13.23
N VAL A 334 17.57 -9.11 14.43
CA VAL A 334 18.14 -7.98 15.16
C VAL A 334 19.66 -8.05 14.98
N LEU A 335 20.23 -7.03 14.34
CA LEU A 335 21.64 -6.92 14.01
C LEU A 335 22.32 -5.84 14.85
N ASP A 336 23.57 -6.08 15.23
CA ASP A 336 24.45 -5.07 15.83
C ASP A 336 25.12 -4.17 14.77
N GLU A 337 25.97 -3.25 15.22
CA GLU A 337 26.66 -2.27 14.37
C GLU A 337 27.64 -2.90 13.37
N ARG A 338 27.95 -4.19 13.52
CA ARG A 338 28.85 -4.97 12.65
C ARG A 338 28.09 -5.97 11.77
N GLY A 339 26.76 -5.91 11.77
CA GLY A 339 25.90 -6.81 11.01
C GLY A 339 25.81 -8.23 11.63
N LYS A 340 26.21 -8.42 12.87
CA LYS A 340 26.08 -9.71 13.57
C LYS A 340 24.68 -9.83 14.18
N THR A 341 24.06 -10.99 13.98
CA THR A 341 22.75 -11.31 14.54
C THR A 341 22.82 -11.50 16.06
N LEU A 342 22.06 -10.68 16.79
CA LEU A 342 21.87 -10.79 18.24
C LEU A 342 20.62 -11.61 18.62
N GLN A 343 19.54 -11.46 17.84
CA GLN A 343 18.27 -12.16 18.05
C GLN A 343 17.61 -12.43 16.68
N ARG A 344 16.80 -13.49 16.59
CA ARG A 344 16.03 -13.82 15.39
C ARG A 344 14.61 -14.26 15.74
N TYR A 345 13.62 -13.50 15.27
CA TYR A 345 12.21 -13.84 15.44
C TYR A 345 11.67 -14.59 14.22
N TYR A 346 10.84 -15.60 14.47
CA TYR A 346 10.19 -16.37 13.42
C TYR A 346 8.99 -15.59 12.85
N ASN A 347 8.95 -15.39 11.54
CA ASN A 347 7.83 -14.69 10.88
C ASN A 347 6.96 -15.60 9.99
N GLY A 348 7.40 -16.82 9.74
CA GLY A 348 6.62 -17.81 8.99
C GLY A 348 7.49 -18.73 8.14
N SER A 349 6.83 -19.74 7.58
CA SER A 349 7.46 -20.79 6.80
C SER A 349 7.62 -20.36 5.33
N TRP A 350 7.74 -21.32 4.43
CA TRP A 350 7.94 -21.14 2.99
C TRP A 350 7.01 -20.12 2.34
N CYS A 351 7.50 -19.37 1.35
CA CYS A 351 6.74 -18.32 0.66
C CYS A 351 6.16 -17.23 1.59
N THR A 352 6.89 -16.87 2.65
CA THR A 352 6.49 -15.79 3.56
C THR A 352 7.31 -14.53 3.28
N ALA A 353 6.68 -13.37 3.37
CA ALA A 353 7.34 -12.07 3.40
C ALA A 353 7.10 -11.40 4.76
N LEU A 354 8.02 -10.55 5.20
CA LEU A 354 7.92 -9.67 6.37
C LEU A 354 7.82 -8.20 5.90
N PRO A 355 6.70 -7.75 5.31
CA PRO A 355 6.54 -6.39 4.81
C PRO A 355 6.62 -5.31 5.89
N ALA A 356 6.28 -5.62 7.15
CA ALA A 356 6.20 -4.62 8.20
C ALA A 356 6.84 -5.09 9.51
N ILE A 357 7.62 -4.19 10.12
CA ILE A 357 8.18 -4.32 11.48
C ILE A 357 7.84 -3.04 12.23
N ALA A 358 7.47 -3.17 13.50
CA ALA A 358 7.42 -2.05 14.43
C ALA A 358 8.04 -2.47 15.77
N VAL A 359 8.59 -1.50 16.50
CA VAL A 359 9.13 -1.70 17.85
C VAL A 359 8.55 -0.62 18.73
N GLY A 360 8.03 -1.00 19.89
CA GLY A 360 7.50 -0.04 20.85
C GLY A 360 7.10 -0.69 22.16
N ASP A 361 7.11 0.12 23.20
CA ASP A 361 6.48 -0.13 24.49
C ASP A 361 5.04 0.40 24.44
N LEU A 362 4.04 -0.49 24.45
CA LEU A 362 2.63 -0.08 24.35
C LEU A 362 1.94 0.10 25.71
N ASP A 363 2.48 -0.46 26.80
CA ASP A 363 1.88 -0.40 28.13
C ASP A 363 2.64 0.49 29.13
N GLY A 364 3.80 1.01 28.74
CA GLY A 364 4.62 1.93 29.52
C GLY A 364 5.51 1.25 30.56
N ASP A 365 5.78 -0.06 30.44
CA ASP A 365 6.61 -0.80 31.39
C ASP A 365 8.13 -0.61 31.17
N GLY A 366 8.51 0.15 30.14
CA GLY A 366 9.89 0.43 29.75
C GLY A 366 10.54 -0.69 28.93
N LYS A 367 9.85 -1.77 28.61
CA LYS A 367 10.35 -2.87 27.77
C LYS A 367 9.80 -2.75 26.36
N GLN A 368 10.69 -2.94 25.38
CA GLN A 368 10.28 -2.94 23.98
C GLN A 368 9.65 -4.27 23.57
N THR A 369 8.58 -4.17 22.79
CA THR A 369 8.00 -5.30 22.07
C THR A 369 8.23 -5.15 20.58
N VAL A 370 8.63 -6.26 19.94
CA VAL A 370 8.88 -6.34 18.49
C VAL A 370 7.66 -6.94 17.81
N PHE A 371 7.08 -6.18 16.88
CA PHE A 371 5.92 -6.57 16.10
C PHE A 371 6.33 -6.90 14.66
N CYS A 372 5.87 -8.06 14.16
CA CYS A 372 6.17 -8.56 12.82
C CYS A 372 4.87 -8.85 12.07
N GLY A 373 4.69 -8.22 10.91
CA GLY A 373 3.53 -8.42 10.03
C GLY A 373 3.90 -9.16 8.75
N ASN A 374 3.17 -10.23 8.41
CA ASN A 374 3.48 -11.07 7.25
C ASN A 374 2.45 -11.00 6.09
N ASN A 375 2.83 -11.51 4.93
CA ASN A 375 1.95 -11.60 3.74
C ASN A 375 0.83 -12.66 3.85
N ARG A 376 0.72 -13.36 4.97
CA ARG A 376 -0.39 -14.29 5.27
C ARG A 376 -1.41 -13.67 6.25
N GLY A 377 -1.21 -12.41 6.61
CA GLY A 377 -2.07 -11.63 7.49
C GLY A 377 -1.78 -11.78 8.97
N ASP A 378 -0.73 -12.51 9.36
CA ASP A 378 -0.35 -12.61 10.77
C ASP A 378 0.41 -11.36 11.22
N VAL A 379 0.00 -10.80 12.34
CA VAL A 379 0.78 -9.93 13.22
C VAL A 379 1.24 -10.75 14.41
N ARG A 380 2.54 -10.79 14.66
CA ARG A 380 3.16 -11.47 15.81
C ARG A 380 3.84 -10.44 16.69
N ALA A 381 3.68 -10.57 18.01
CA ALA A 381 4.44 -9.80 18.99
C ALA A 381 5.48 -10.69 19.68
N TYR A 382 6.66 -10.13 19.92
CA TYR A 382 7.77 -10.80 20.59
C TYR A 382 8.36 -9.88 21.65
N ALA A 383 8.69 -10.45 22.81
CA ALA A 383 9.60 -9.78 23.74
C ALA A 383 10.98 -9.61 23.08
N ALA A 384 11.67 -8.52 23.41
CA ALA A 384 13.03 -8.22 22.91
C ALA A 384 14.01 -9.40 23.08
N VAL A 385 13.93 -10.10 24.22
CA VAL A 385 14.72 -11.31 24.48
C VAL A 385 13.76 -12.48 24.72
N THR A 386 13.85 -13.51 23.88
CA THR A 386 13.04 -14.73 23.99
C THR A 386 13.90 -15.95 23.66
N THR A 387 13.88 -16.96 24.52
CA THR A 387 14.54 -18.26 24.30
C THR A 387 13.78 -19.35 25.07
N PRO A 388 13.16 -20.34 24.40
CA PRO A 388 13.01 -20.46 22.95
C PRO A 388 12.24 -19.27 22.35
N VAL A 389 12.40 -19.02 21.05
CA VAL A 389 11.70 -17.94 20.35
C VAL A 389 10.22 -18.31 20.26
N GLN A 390 9.38 -17.61 21.02
CA GLN A 390 7.93 -17.77 20.99
C GLN A 390 7.23 -16.41 20.97
N PRO A 391 6.17 -16.25 20.18
CA PRO A 391 5.42 -15.00 20.18
C PRO A 391 4.64 -14.86 21.49
N LEU A 392 4.57 -13.64 22.00
CA LEU A 392 3.65 -13.27 23.08
C LEU A 392 2.20 -13.52 22.65
N TRP A 393 1.89 -13.17 21.40
CA TRP A 393 0.61 -13.44 20.76
C TRP A 393 0.69 -13.40 19.23
N ILE A 394 -0.35 -13.93 18.58
CA ILE A 394 -0.57 -13.84 17.13
C ILE A 394 -2.00 -13.37 16.85
N ARG A 395 -2.14 -12.45 15.90
CA ARG A 395 -3.44 -11.99 15.35
C ARG A 395 -3.43 -12.09 13.84
N ASN A 396 -4.46 -12.71 13.26
CA ASN A 396 -4.57 -12.85 11.81
C ASN A 396 -5.63 -11.90 11.24
N MET A 397 -5.20 -11.00 10.35
CA MET A 397 -6.04 -9.98 9.69
C MET A 397 -6.61 -10.49 8.35
N THR A 398 -6.57 -11.80 8.10
CA THR A 398 -7.08 -12.52 6.91
C THR A 398 -6.41 -12.18 5.57
N ARG A 399 -5.73 -11.04 5.48
CA ARG A 399 -5.09 -10.51 4.28
C ARG A 399 -3.70 -9.98 4.62
N PRO A 400 -2.76 -9.92 3.66
CA PRO A 400 -1.41 -9.45 3.87
C PRO A 400 -1.32 -8.19 4.72
N ILE A 401 -0.43 -8.20 5.71
CA ILE A 401 -0.06 -6.98 6.44
C ILE A 401 0.82 -6.14 5.50
N ARG A 402 0.65 -4.82 5.53
CA ARG A 402 1.43 -3.87 4.70
C ARG A 402 2.22 -2.90 5.54
N SER A 403 1.66 -2.48 6.68
CA SER A 403 2.30 -1.51 7.55
C SER A 403 1.92 -1.76 9.01
N LEU A 404 2.84 -1.39 9.90
CA LEU A 404 2.68 -1.41 11.34
C LEU A 404 3.16 -0.06 11.87
N THR A 405 2.37 0.58 12.72
CA THR A 405 2.74 1.88 13.32
C THR A 405 2.36 1.89 14.78
N VAL A 406 3.35 2.14 15.65
CA VAL A 406 3.10 2.43 17.07
C VAL A 406 2.48 3.81 17.15
N LEU A 407 1.28 3.89 17.72
CA LEU A 407 0.48 5.10 17.83
C LEU A 407 0.34 5.48 19.31
N PRO A 408 1.10 6.50 19.78
CA PRO A 408 1.03 6.98 21.14
C PRO A 408 -0.36 7.49 21.52
N ARG A 409 -0.77 7.27 22.76
CA ARG A 409 -2.03 7.75 23.34
C ARG A 409 -1.85 8.02 24.84
N PRO A 410 -2.78 8.74 25.50
CA PRO A 410 -2.76 8.83 26.96
C PRO A 410 -2.72 7.43 27.60
N GLY A 411 -1.72 7.21 28.46
CA GLY A 411 -1.54 5.93 29.17
C GLY A 411 -0.85 4.82 28.37
N GLY A 412 -0.14 5.11 27.29
CA GLY A 412 0.69 4.14 26.56
C GLY A 412 0.67 4.34 25.05
N ALA A 413 0.55 3.24 24.30
CA ALA A 413 0.36 3.27 22.86
C ALA A 413 -0.60 2.16 22.39
N VAL A 414 -0.87 2.13 21.10
CA VAL A 414 -1.45 0.97 20.40
C VAL A 414 -0.67 0.69 19.14
N LEU A 415 -0.66 -0.56 18.70
CA LEU A 415 -0.15 -0.94 17.39
C LEU A 415 -1.26 -0.82 16.35
N ALA A 416 -1.17 0.20 15.48
CA ALA A 416 -2.02 0.30 14.30
C ALA A 416 -1.51 -0.62 13.17
N VAL A 417 -2.43 -1.35 12.55
CA VAL A 417 -2.15 -2.39 11.56
C VAL A 417 -2.85 -2.07 10.24
N GLY A 418 -2.07 -1.73 9.22
CA GLY A 418 -2.52 -1.60 7.83
C GLY A 418 -2.45 -2.95 7.11
N SER A 419 -3.55 -3.37 6.50
CA SER A 419 -3.63 -4.64 5.76
C SER A 419 -4.41 -4.51 4.46
N ASP A 420 -4.19 -5.49 3.57
CA ASP A 420 -4.94 -5.64 2.31
C ASP A 420 -6.44 -5.89 2.53
N SER A 421 -6.90 -6.16 3.75
CA SER A 421 -8.35 -6.32 4.04
C SER A 421 -9.13 -5.01 3.98
N GLY A 422 -8.43 -3.87 3.97
CA GLY A 422 -9.05 -2.54 4.07
C GLY A 422 -9.61 -2.20 5.44
N THR A 423 -9.45 -3.08 6.45
CA THR A 423 -9.78 -2.75 7.84
C THR A 423 -8.52 -2.35 8.59
N LEU A 424 -8.51 -1.12 9.11
CA LEU A 424 -7.48 -0.63 10.01
C LEU A 424 -7.81 -1.12 11.42
N CYS A 425 -6.92 -1.87 12.03
CA CYS A 425 -7.09 -2.38 13.39
C CYS A 425 -6.02 -1.78 14.31
N ALA A 426 -6.34 -1.62 15.59
CA ALA A 426 -5.35 -1.32 16.62
C ALA A 426 -5.38 -2.33 17.76
N PHE A 427 -4.20 -2.72 18.21
CA PHE A 427 -4.04 -3.68 19.31
C PHE A 427 -3.23 -3.06 20.46
N ASP A 428 -3.56 -3.46 21.68
CA ASP A 428 -2.73 -3.17 22.85
C ASP A 428 -1.57 -4.18 23.00
N GLU A 429 -0.77 -4.01 24.05
CA GLU A 429 0.38 -4.87 24.37
C GLU A 429 0.01 -6.35 24.53
N SER A 430 -1.19 -6.65 25.03
CA SER A 430 -1.69 -8.03 25.19
C SER A 430 -2.19 -8.66 23.88
N GLY A 431 -2.27 -7.86 22.81
CA GLY A 431 -2.87 -8.24 21.55
C GLY A 431 -4.40 -8.20 21.59
N ALA A 432 -5.02 -7.55 22.58
CA ALA A 432 -6.45 -7.29 22.57
C ALA A 432 -6.76 -6.16 21.58
N LEU A 433 -7.89 -6.28 20.88
CA LEU A 433 -8.30 -5.27 19.91
C LEU A 433 -8.80 -4.03 20.66
N ALA A 434 -8.09 -2.92 20.52
CA ALA A 434 -8.52 -1.64 21.06
C ALA A 434 -9.65 -1.02 20.23
N TRP A 435 -9.47 -0.98 18.91
CA TRP A 435 -10.48 -0.49 17.97
C TRP A 435 -10.25 -1.03 16.56
N ARG A 436 -11.28 -0.91 15.71
CA ARG A 436 -11.23 -1.25 14.29
C ARG A 436 -12.01 -0.23 13.47
N LEU A 437 -11.51 0.09 12.29
CA LEU A 437 -12.11 1.07 11.38
C LEU A 437 -12.03 0.56 9.95
N PRO A 438 -13.16 0.27 9.28
CA PRO A 438 -13.15 -0.09 7.88
C PRO A 438 -12.90 1.14 7.00
N LEU A 439 -11.91 1.05 6.13
CA LEU A 439 -11.53 2.08 5.17
C LEU A 439 -12.00 1.70 3.75
N SER A 440 -11.57 2.45 2.74
CA SER A 440 -12.08 2.32 1.37
C SER A 440 -11.50 1.16 0.58
N SER A 441 -10.24 0.79 0.83
CA SER A 441 -9.55 -0.30 0.13
C SER A 441 -8.33 -0.79 0.93
N ALA A 442 -7.56 -1.71 0.36
CA ALA A 442 -6.30 -2.20 0.92
C ALA A 442 -5.42 -1.06 1.46
N ILE A 443 -5.06 -1.13 2.74
CA ILE A 443 -4.24 -0.12 3.41
C ILE A 443 -2.79 -0.46 3.11
N THR A 444 -2.13 0.37 2.32
CA THR A 444 -0.76 0.13 1.85
C THR A 444 0.29 0.81 2.72
N HIS A 445 -0.08 1.92 3.38
CA HIS A 445 0.82 2.71 4.22
C HIS A 445 0.10 3.20 5.46
N THR A 446 0.82 3.22 6.58
CA THR A 446 0.43 3.94 7.79
C THR A 446 1.59 4.79 8.27
N ALA A 447 1.31 6.03 8.68
CA ALA A 447 2.34 6.95 9.13
C ALA A 447 1.86 7.82 10.30
N LEU A 448 2.76 8.09 11.25
CA LEU A 448 2.49 8.92 12.41
C LEU A 448 2.73 10.40 12.08
N LEU A 449 1.68 11.22 12.22
CA LEU A 449 1.71 12.67 12.05
C LEU A 449 1.70 13.35 13.42
N ARG A 450 2.58 14.33 13.62
CA ARG A 450 2.57 15.21 14.79
C ARG A 450 1.67 16.42 14.54
N ARG A 451 0.90 16.82 15.54
CA ARG A 451 -0.03 17.95 15.48
C ARG A 451 -0.09 18.63 16.83
N GLY A 452 0.51 19.82 16.97
CA GLY A 452 0.53 20.53 18.26
C GLY A 452 1.06 19.63 19.37
N ASP A 453 0.23 19.37 20.38
CA ASP A 453 0.50 18.48 21.52
C ASP A 453 0.07 17.02 21.31
N GLY A 454 -0.48 16.68 20.15
CA GLY A 454 -1.03 15.36 19.84
C GLY A 454 -0.43 14.70 18.60
N VAL A 455 -1.00 13.53 18.27
CA VAL A 455 -0.64 12.75 17.09
C VAL A 455 -1.88 12.27 16.34
N LEU A 456 -1.73 12.08 15.04
CA LEU A 456 -2.70 11.41 14.17
C LEU A 456 -1.99 10.28 13.42
N LEU A 457 -2.77 9.30 12.98
CA LEU A 457 -2.34 8.27 12.04
C LEU A 457 -2.87 8.61 10.65
N ALA A 458 -1.97 8.77 9.67
CA ALA A 458 -2.35 8.72 8.27
C ALA A 458 -2.44 7.26 7.81
N ALA A 459 -3.54 6.86 7.19
CA ALA A 459 -3.72 5.55 6.57
C ALA A 459 -3.98 5.74 5.07
N GLY A 460 -3.00 5.38 4.25
CA GLY A 460 -3.05 5.44 2.79
C GLY A 460 -3.63 4.16 2.20
N CYS A 461 -4.71 4.29 1.42
CA CYS A 461 -5.41 3.20 0.78
C CYS A 461 -5.04 3.11 -0.71
N LYS A 462 -5.04 1.88 -1.24
CA LYS A 462 -4.63 1.55 -2.62
C LYS A 462 -5.42 2.32 -3.68
N ASP A 463 -6.66 2.70 -3.39
CA ASP A 463 -7.57 3.46 -4.26
C ASP A 463 -7.32 4.99 -4.28
N GLY A 464 -6.21 5.46 -3.70
CA GLY A 464 -5.84 6.88 -3.74
C GLY A 464 -6.44 7.72 -2.60
N ARG A 465 -7.14 7.09 -1.66
CA ARG A 465 -7.69 7.76 -0.47
C ARG A 465 -6.72 7.71 0.71
N VAL A 466 -6.63 8.81 1.44
CA VAL A 466 -5.90 8.91 2.72
C VAL A 466 -6.89 9.28 3.81
N PHE A 467 -6.84 8.54 4.91
CA PHE A 467 -7.61 8.79 6.11
C PHE A 467 -6.70 9.26 7.24
N LEU A 468 -7.17 10.23 8.02
CA LEU A 468 -6.51 10.68 9.24
C LEU A 468 -7.32 10.18 10.43
N VAL A 469 -6.68 9.41 11.31
CA VAL A 469 -7.32 8.69 12.40
C VAL A 469 -6.67 9.08 13.72
N THR A 470 -7.47 9.32 14.76
CA THR A 470 -6.97 9.62 16.10
C THR A 470 -6.43 8.36 16.79
N PRO A 471 -5.65 8.50 17.88
CA PRO A 471 -5.23 7.34 18.68
C PRO A 471 -6.36 6.51 19.29
N SER A 472 -7.56 7.09 19.45
CA SER A 472 -8.77 6.40 19.89
C SER A 472 -9.54 5.69 18.77
N GLY A 473 -9.07 5.78 17.51
CA GLY A 473 -9.72 5.13 16.37
C GLY A 473 -10.83 5.95 15.73
N GLU A 474 -10.91 7.25 16.02
CA GLU A 474 -11.91 8.15 15.45
C GLU A 474 -11.41 8.80 14.16
N MET A 475 -12.30 9.00 13.19
CA MET A 475 -11.95 9.66 11.93
C MET A 475 -11.79 11.17 12.14
N ALA A 476 -10.56 11.67 11.97
CA ALA A 476 -10.23 13.09 12.04
C ALA A 476 -10.41 13.81 10.69
N GLY A 477 -10.32 13.07 9.58
CA GLY A 477 -10.56 13.61 8.24
C GLY A 477 -10.17 12.63 7.15
N GLN A 478 -10.54 12.95 5.91
CA GLN A 478 -10.19 12.14 4.75
C GLN A 478 -9.95 13.01 3.51
N ALA A 479 -9.05 12.57 2.64
CA ALA A 479 -8.84 13.14 1.32
C ALA A 479 -8.75 12.03 0.28
N ALA A 480 -9.20 12.29 -0.93
CA ALA A 480 -9.13 11.33 -2.02
C ALA A 480 -8.66 12.01 -3.30
N ARG A 481 -7.82 11.30 -4.05
CA ARG A 481 -7.46 11.63 -5.43
C ARG A 481 -7.70 10.43 -6.33
N PRO A 482 -7.96 10.63 -7.64
CA PRO A 482 -8.02 9.53 -8.57
C PRO A 482 -6.68 8.80 -8.65
N GLY A 483 -6.72 7.51 -8.94
CA GLY A 483 -5.52 6.70 -9.17
C GLY A 483 -5.07 5.88 -7.98
N ARG A 484 -4.12 4.99 -8.24
CA ARG A 484 -3.62 4.01 -7.28
C ARG A 484 -2.46 4.60 -6.49
N LEU A 485 -2.60 4.70 -5.17
CA LEU A 485 -1.52 5.13 -4.27
C LEU A 485 -0.30 4.22 -4.46
N GLN A 486 0.84 4.82 -4.82
CA GLN A 486 2.12 4.11 -4.98
C GLN A 486 2.95 4.21 -3.70
N ASP A 487 3.07 5.41 -3.13
CA ASP A 487 3.88 5.67 -1.94
C ASP A 487 3.36 6.90 -1.17
N LEU A 488 3.74 7.01 0.09
CA LEU A 488 3.31 8.04 1.03
C LEU A 488 4.47 8.41 1.97
N ALA A 489 4.78 9.71 2.06
CA ALA A 489 5.78 10.22 2.99
C ALA A 489 5.21 11.31 3.91
N VAL A 490 5.84 11.48 5.07
CA VAL A 490 5.49 12.53 6.04
C VAL A 490 6.46 13.69 5.88
N VAL A 491 5.92 14.88 5.65
CA VAL A 491 6.66 16.14 5.75
C VAL A 491 6.62 16.58 7.22
N ARG A 492 7.77 16.51 7.88
CA ARG A 492 7.92 17.00 9.26
C ARG A 492 8.03 18.51 9.27
N ASN A 493 7.18 19.18 10.03
CA ASN A 493 7.34 20.61 10.31
C ASN A 493 8.21 20.81 11.57
N ALA A 494 8.78 22.01 11.71
CA ALA A 494 9.63 22.35 12.86
C ALA A 494 8.88 22.12 14.18
N ALA A 495 9.59 21.64 15.20
CA ALA A 495 9.05 21.26 16.50
C ALA A 495 8.58 22.46 17.37
N ASP A 496 8.55 23.68 16.82
CA ASP A 496 8.12 24.90 17.52
C ASP A 496 6.59 24.96 17.77
N GLY A 497 5.85 23.94 17.32
CA GLY A 497 4.42 23.76 17.61
C GLY A 497 3.49 24.60 16.74
N THR A 498 4.01 25.36 15.77
CA THR A 498 3.20 26.29 14.98
C THR A 498 2.50 25.65 13.77
N ARG A 499 2.95 24.47 13.31
CA ARG A 499 2.41 23.76 12.14
C ARG A 499 2.36 22.25 12.33
N SER A 500 1.20 21.66 12.06
CA SER A 500 1.00 20.21 11.99
C SER A 500 1.81 19.59 10.85
N ASP A 501 2.29 18.36 11.01
CA ASP A 501 2.90 17.58 9.92
C ASP A 501 1.95 17.49 8.70
N ALA A 502 2.52 17.28 7.53
CA ALA A 502 1.77 17.03 6.31
C ALA A 502 2.12 15.65 5.72
N VAL A 503 1.25 15.16 4.85
CA VAL A 503 1.46 13.93 4.09
C VAL A 503 1.61 14.31 2.62
N VAL A 504 2.63 13.78 1.97
CA VAL A 504 2.75 13.80 0.52
C VAL A 504 2.49 12.40 -0.02
N VAL A 505 1.70 12.34 -1.10
CA VAL A 505 1.26 11.09 -1.71
C VAL A 505 1.59 11.13 -3.19
N VAL A 506 2.07 10.02 -3.71
CA VAL A 506 2.20 9.80 -5.15
C VAL A 506 1.27 8.69 -5.60
N SER A 507 0.55 8.92 -6.70
CA SER A 507 -0.38 7.96 -7.31
C SER A 507 0.00 7.66 -8.76
N ALA A 508 -0.46 6.52 -9.26
CA ALA A 508 -0.39 6.16 -10.68
C ALA A 508 -1.79 5.96 -11.25
N ASP A 509 -1.95 6.19 -12.55
CA ASP A 509 -3.21 6.06 -13.28
C ASP A 509 -4.38 6.89 -12.69
N PRO A 510 -4.27 8.24 -12.60
CA PRO A 510 -3.23 9.09 -13.19
C PRO A 510 -1.97 9.24 -12.34
N ASN A 511 -0.87 9.57 -13.00
CA ASN A 511 0.42 9.87 -12.37
C ASN A 511 0.34 11.27 -11.76
N GLU A 512 0.27 11.36 -10.44
CA GLU A 512 0.09 12.61 -9.71
C GLU A 512 0.88 12.58 -8.40
N VAL A 513 1.30 13.76 -7.94
CA VAL A 513 1.71 14.00 -6.55
C VAL A 513 0.79 15.05 -5.92
N TRP A 514 0.45 14.86 -4.66
CA TRP A 514 -0.37 15.82 -3.91
C TRP A 514 0.01 15.84 -2.44
N MET A 515 -0.24 16.98 -1.80
CA MET A 515 0.09 17.18 -0.39
C MET A 515 -1.16 17.50 0.43
N LEU A 516 -1.30 16.83 1.57
CA LEU A 516 -2.37 16.99 2.53
C LEU A 516 -1.80 17.49 3.85
N ALA A 517 -2.26 18.64 4.33
CA ALA A 517 -1.94 19.07 5.69
C ALA A 517 -2.80 18.31 6.69
N ALA A 518 -2.22 17.90 7.83
CA ALA A 518 -3.04 17.48 8.96
C ALA A 518 -3.88 18.67 9.45
N PRO A 519 -5.17 18.45 9.80
CA PRO A 519 -6.08 19.48 10.25
C PRO A 519 -5.67 20.11 11.58
#